data_AF-A0A3N5UJJ7-F1
#
_entry.id   AF-A0A3N5UJJ7-F1
#
_cell.length_a   1.000
_cell.length_b   1.000
_cell.length_c   1.000
_cell.angle_alpha   90.00
_cell.angle_beta   90.00
_cell.angle_gamma   90.00
#
_symmetry.space_group_name_H-M   'P 1'
#
loop_
_entity.id
_entity.type
_entity.pdbx_description
1 polymer ?
#
loop_
_entity_poly.entity_id
_entity_poly.type
_entity_poly.pdbx_seq_one_letter_code
_entity_poly.pdbx_strand_id
1 'polypeptide(L)'
;MNIEKNVTESIPLNPNPVFGTGAFSRLDESDDAEFYSKDRFVSHLDSLALATVEKLIGTLIAEETPAILDLMAGWDSHIPGDLRASEVIGLGLNENELRNNKILSESVTHDLNKDPRLPFPDNRFDVVVNTVSVDYMTKPAEVFKEVARVLKPGGLFLVIFSNRMFSEKAVKVWREAGEEERVLLVEDFFKEAGAFEKPTVFLSKGKPRPKDDKYAHLGIPSDPIYAVYADKKGGDPLRGARPELMVSYGEPLDQETFEARQKAIKHTLRCPHCGEKMLKWAVPDNPFEVTWDNDFMYICFNDACPYYVRGWDFMYREGNRGSSYRLMYNPEKDCCMPIPVPTPRALRESIIE
;
A
#
# COMPACT_ATOMS: atom_id res chain seq x y z
N MET A 1 -13.55 -61.57 10.04
CA MET A 1 -13.70 -60.44 10.98
C MET A 1 -12.61 -59.45 10.62
N ASN A 2 -12.96 -58.45 9.80
CA ASN A 2 -12.02 -57.50 9.21
C ASN A 2 -11.54 -56.53 10.28
N ILE A 3 -10.22 -56.39 10.40
CA ILE A 3 -9.60 -55.31 11.16
C ILE A 3 -9.29 -54.22 10.14
N GLU A 4 -10.12 -53.18 10.13
CA GLU A 4 -9.91 -51.98 9.34
C GLU A 4 -8.67 -51.24 9.86
N LYS A 5 -7.71 -51.03 8.96
CA LYS A 5 -6.58 -50.13 9.17
C LYS A 5 -7.11 -48.69 9.06
N ASN A 6 -7.24 -48.00 10.18
CA ASN A 6 -7.37 -46.55 10.17
C ASN A 6 -6.06 -45.93 9.67
N VAL A 7 -6.05 -45.52 8.41
CA VAL A 7 -5.03 -44.64 7.85
C VAL A 7 -5.39 -43.23 8.30
N THR A 8 -4.74 -42.76 9.37
CA THR A 8 -4.74 -41.34 9.70
C THR A 8 -3.91 -40.64 8.63
N GLU A 9 -4.57 -39.99 7.67
CA GLU A 9 -3.93 -39.04 6.76
C GLU A 9 -3.28 -37.93 7.60
N SER A 10 -1.94 -37.94 7.63
CA SER A 10 -1.17 -36.84 8.18
C SER A 10 -1.35 -35.64 7.26
N ILE A 11 -2.11 -34.64 7.70
CA ILE A 11 -2.20 -33.34 7.04
C ILE A 11 -0.77 -32.78 7.01
N PRO A 12 -0.17 -32.52 5.84
CA PRO A 12 1.15 -31.92 5.78
C PRO A 12 1.06 -30.53 6.41
N LEU A 13 1.76 -30.34 7.52
CA LEU A 13 1.97 -29.03 8.14
C LEU A 13 2.67 -28.15 7.11
N ASN A 14 1.93 -27.18 6.56
CA ASN A 14 2.52 -26.14 5.75
C ASN A 14 3.50 -25.36 6.64
N PRO A 15 4.80 -25.30 6.31
CA PRO A 15 5.80 -24.70 7.19
C PRO A 15 5.59 -23.19 7.41
N ASN A 16 4.78 -22.53 6.58
CA ASN A 16 4.36 -21.16 6.82
C ASN A 16 2.91 -21.13 7.36
N PRO A 17 2.67 -20.75 8.63
CA PRO A 17 1.34 -20.72 9.23
C PRO A 17 0.36 -19.76 8.53
N VAL A 18 0.89 -18.81 7.73
CA VAL A 18 0.10 -17.88 6.91
C VAL A 18 -0.64 -18.60 5.77
N PHE A 19 -0.09 -19.71 5.26
CA PHE A 19 -0.68 -20.53 4.19
C PHE A 19 -1.46 -21.73 4.74
N GLY A 20 -2.04 -21.58 5.93
CA GLY A 20 -2.88 -22.62 6.55
C GLY A 20 -4.05 -23.05 5.65
N THR A 21 -4.62 -24.21 5.92
CA THR A 21 -5.78 -24.73 5.19
C THR A 21 -6.93 -23.71 5.18
N GLY A 22 -7.39 -23.31 3.99
CA GLY A 22 -8.45 -22.32 3.82
C GLY A 22 -8.02 -20.86 3.95
N ALA A 23 -6.73 -20.55 4.06
CA ALA A 23 -6.23 -19.16 4.07
C ALA A 23 -6.67 -18.37 2.83
N PHE A 24 -6.77 -19.05 1.68
CA PHE A 24 -7.17 -18.46 0.41
C PHE A 24 -8.64 -18.61 0.06
N SER A 25 -9.48 -19.06 1.00
CA SER A 25 -10.93 -19.15 0.75
C SER A 25 -11.60 -17.77 0.76
N ARG A 26 -12.74 -17.66 0.11
CA ARG A 26 -13.50 -16.42 -0.05
C ARG A 26 -14.85 -16.54 0.65
N LEU A 27 -15.54 -15.41 0.84
CA LEU A 27 -16.95 -15.44 1.29
C LEU A 27 -17.86 -15.87 0.15
N ASP A 28 -17.53 -15.44 -1.06
CA ASP A 28 -18.19 -15.82 -2.31
C ASP A 28 -17.24 -16.64 -3.20
N GLU A 29 -17.46 -17.96 -3.19
CA GLU A 29 -16.74 -18.94 -4.01
C GLU A 29 -17.41 -19.21 -5.36
N SER A 30 -18.44 -18.44 -5.74
CA SER A 30 -19.01 -18.50 -7.08
C SER A 30 -17.97 -18.14 -8.16
N ASP A 31 -18.29 -18.49 -9.40
CA ASP A 31 -17.43 -18.25 -10.55
C ASP A 31 -17.08 -16.76 -10.69
N ASP A 32 -15.79 -16.45 -10.83
CA ASP A 32 -15.31 -15.08 -10.97
C ASP A 32 -15.84 -14.43 -12.25
N ALA A 33 -16.06 -15.21 -13.30
CA ALA A 33 -16.66 -14.71 -14.53
C ALA A 33 -18.05 -14.11 -14.30
N GLU A 34 -18.84 -14.65 -13.36
CA GLU A 34 -20.15 -14.10 -13.01
C GLU A 34 -20.01 -12.75 -12.28
N PHE A 35 -19.16 -12.67 -11.25
CA PHE A 35 -18.96 -11.46 -10.45
C PHE A 35 -18.35 -10.30 -11.25
N TYR A 36 -17.40 -10.61 -12.13
CA TYR A 36 -16.67 -9.62 -12.96
C TYR A 36 -17.36 -9.35 -14.31
N SER A 37 -18.46 -10.03 -14.65
CA SER A 37 -19.26 -9.73 -15.85
C SER A 37 -19.88 -8.33 -15.87
N LYS A 38 -20.07 -7.74 -14.68
CA LYS A 38 -20.61 -6.38 -14.54
C LYS A 38 -19.51 -5.34 -14.71
N ASP A 39 -19.70 -4.46 -15.68
CA ASP A 39 -18.80 -3.34 -15.94
C ASP A 39 -18.70 -2.37 -14.77
N ARG A 40 -17.47 -1.94 -14.48
CA ARG A 40 -17.13 -1.00 -13.42
C ARG A 40 -16.17 0.06 -13.96
N PHE A 41 -16.70 0.97 -14.78
CA PHE A 41 -15.99 2.19 -15.23
C PHE A 41 -15.91 3.26 -14.13
N VAL A 42 -15.34 2.89 -12.98
CA VAL A 42 -15.18 3.76 -11.82
C VAL A 42 -13.79 3.61 -11.24
N SER A 43 -13.26 4.71 -10.70
CA SER A 43 -12.04 4.67 -9.90
C SER A 43 -12.35 4.14 -8.50
N HIS A 44 -11.61 3.13 -8.08
CA HIS A 44 -11.74 2.52 -6.75
C HIS A 44 -10.97 3.26 -5.65
N LEU A 45 -10.00 4.08 -6.05
CA LEU A 45 -9.17 4.91 -5.19
C LEU A 45 -9.44 6.40 -5.45
N ASP A 46 -9.20 7.24 -4.45
CA ASP A 46 -9.22 8.70 -4.65
C ASP A 46 -8.07 9.21 -5.52
N SER A 47 -8.22 10.43 -6.04
CA SER A 47 -7.28 11.00 -7.02
C SER A 47 -5.86 11.21 -6.49
N LEU A 48 -5.66 11.42 -5.19
CA LEU A 48 -4.32 11.53 -4.62
C LEU A 48 -3.62 10.16 -4.56
N ALA A 49 -4.38 9.13 -4.19
CA ALA A 49 -3.91 7.76 -4.21
C ALA A 49 -3.55 7.31 -5.64
N LEU A 50 -4.40 7.60 -6.63
CA LEU A 50 -4.12 7.33 -8.05
C LEU A 50 -2.88 8.07 -8.56
N ALA A 51 -2.73 9.36 -8.27
CA ALA A 51 -1.52 10.11 -8.64
C ALA A 51 -0.25 9.51 -8.01
N THR A 52 -0.37 8.90 -6.82
CA THR A 52 0.74 8.17 -6.19
C THR A 52 1.07 6.88 -6.94
N VAL A 53 0.05 6.13 -7.40
CA VAL A 53 0.21 4.92 -8.24
C VAL A 53 0.89 5.26 -9.57
N GLU A 54 0.41 6.27 -10.29
CA GLU A 54 1.02 6.72 -11.55
C GLU A 54 2.48 7.12 -11.36
N LYS A 55 2.79 7.88 -10.29
CA LYS A 55 4.16 8.28 -9.97
C LYS A 55 5.04 7.07 -9.64
N LEU A 56 4.52 6.07 -8.91
CA LEU A 56 5.22 4.81 -8.62
C LEU A 56 5.61 4.11 -9.92
N ILE A 57 4.64 3.88 -10.80
CA ILE A 57 4.86 3.18 -12.07
C ILE A 57 5.86 3.96 -12.94
N GLY A 58 5.65 5.26 -13.13
CA GLY A 58 6.53 6.09 -13.96
C GLY A 58 7.95 6.27 -13.43
N THR A 59 8.16 6.10 -12.12
CA THR A 59 9.50 6.19 -11.50
C THR A 59 10.23 4.85 -11.49
N LEU A 60 9.51 3.75 -11.21
CA LEU A 60 10.13 2.43 -11.03
C LEU A 60 10.40 1.73 -12.35
N ILE A 61 9.62 2.00 -13.39
CA ILE A 61 9.89 1.52 -14.74
C ILE A 61 11.01 2.39 -15.33
N ALA A 62 12.22 1.84 -15.32
CA ALA A 62 13.45 2.54 -15.73
C ALA A 62 13.87 2.19 -17.16
N GLU A 63 13.24 1.17 -17.73
CA GLU A 63 13.43 0.72 -19.10
C GLU A 63 12.94 1.79 -20.10
N GLU A 64 13.72 2.07 -21.15
CA GLU A 64 13.38 3.12 -22.12
C GLU A 64 12.14 2.77 -22.96
N THR A 65 12.01 1.50 -23.36
CA THR A 65 10.90 0.98 -24.16
C THR A 65 10.46 -0.42 -23.68
N PRO A 66 9.83 -0.51 -22.49
CA PRO A 66 9.48 -1.79 -21.89
C PRO A 66 8.32 -2.48 -22.62
N ALA A 67 8.36 -3.81 -22.65
CA ALA A 67 7.16 -4.64 -22.81
C ALA A 67 6.52 -4.87 -21.44
N ILE A 68 5.26 -4.44 -21.29
CA ILE A 68 4.54 -4.44 -20.01
C ILE A 68 3.36 -5.42 -20.06
N LEU A 69 3.20 -6.22 -19.00
CA LEU A 69 1.97 -6.94 -18.68
C LEU A 69 1.26 -6.26 -17.51
N ASP A 70 0.04 -5.79 -17.73
CA ASP A 70 -0.88 -5.41 -16.66
C ASP A 70 -1.70 -6.65 -16.23
N LEU A 71 -1.37 -7.19 -15.06
CA LEU A 71 -1.88 -8.44 -14.53
C LEU A 71 -3.13 -8.19 -13.68
N MET A 72 -4.25 -8.80 -14.08
CA MET A 72 -5.59 -8.53 -13.55
C MET A 72 -6.09 -7.12 -13.91
N ALA A 73 -5.81 -6.71 -15.15
CA ALA A 73 -6.16 -5.42 -15.72
C ALA A 73 -7.67 -5.17 -15.74
N GLY A 74 -8.04 -3.91 -15.53
CA GLY A 74 -9.38 -3.37 -15.74
C GLY A 74 -9.40 -2.36 -16.89
N TRP A 75 -10.30 -1.38 -16.79
CA TRP A 75 -10.49 -0.34 -17.80
C TRP A 75 -9.44 0.78 -17.75
N ASP A 76 -8.62 0.83 -16.70
CA ASP A 76 -7.51 1.77 -16.55
C ASP A 76 -6.36 1.07 -15.84
N SER A 77 -5.17 1.06 -16.46
CA SER A 77 -3.96 0.44 -15.91
C SER A 77 -3.17 1.38 -14.99
N HIS A 78 -3.53 2.67 -14.95
CA HIS A 78 -2.79 3.71 -14.23
C HIS A 78 -1.33 3.86 -14.63
N ILE A 79 -0.99 3.42 -15.85
CA ILE A 79 0.32 3.64 -16.46
C ILE A 79 0.35 5.08 -17.00
N PRO A 80 1.36 5.90 -16.64
CA PRO A 80 1.48 7.27 -17.13
C PRO A 80 1.47 7.35 -18.66
N GLY A 81 0.68 8.27 -19.22
CA GLY A 81 0.51 8.39 -20.68
C GLY A 81 1.76 8.86 -21.43
N ASP A 82 2.78 9.39 -20.74
CA ASP A 82 4.07 9.75 -21.29
C ASP A 82 5.12 8.62 -21.23
N LEU A 83 4.79 7.49 -20.59
CA LEU A 83 5.62 6.29 -20.57
C LEU A 83 5.61 5.62 -21.95
N ARG A 84 6.80 5.51 -22.56
CA ARG A 84 6.96 4.99 -23.93
C ARG A 84 7.14 3.47 -23.95
N ALA A 85 6.10 2.72 -23.60
CA ALA A 85 6.13 1.26 -23.69
C ALA A 85 6.19 0.79 -25.16
N SER A 86 6.89 -0.32 -25.42
CA SER A 86 6.85 -0.97 -26.75
C SER A 86 5.53 -1.70 -26.98
N GLU A 87 4.96 -2.25 -25.91
CA GLU A 87 3.65 -2.90 -25.86
C GLU A 87 3.14 -2.86 -24.42
N VAL A 88 1.81 -2.81 -24.26
CA VAL A 88 1.13 -3.01 -22.98
C VAL A 88 0.03 -4.03 -23.18
N ILE A 89 0.21 -5.22 -22.63
CA ILE A 89 -0.79 -6.29 -22.70
C ILE A 89 -1.54 -6.32 -21.37
N GLY A 90 -2.86 -6.19 -21.43
CA GLY A 90 -3.72 -6.33 -20.24
C GLY A 90 -4.31 -7.72 -20.16
N LEU A 91 -4.12 -8.40 -19.05
CA LEU A 91 -4.77 -9.69 -18.77
C LEU A 91 -5.81 -9.49 -17.67
N GLY A 92 -7.09 -9.75 -17.96
CA GLY A 92 -8.19 -9.53 -17.02
C GLY A 92 -9.38 -10.44 -17.28
N LEU A 93 -10.51 -10.15 -16.63
CA LEU A 93 -11.73 -10.95 -16.74
C LEU A 93 -12.86 -10.25 -17.50
N ASN A 94 -12.95 -8.92 -17.43
CA ASN A 94 -14.01 -8.18 -18.10
C ASN A 94 -13.53 -7.66 -19.47
N GLU A 95 -13.99 -8.31 -20.54
CA GLU A 95 -13.67 -7.91 -21.91
C GLU A 95 -14.07 -6.48 -22.26
N ASN A 96 -15.18 -5.97 -21.70
CA ASN A 96 -15.62 -4.61 -22.01
C ASN A 96 -14.73 -3.58 -21.34
N GLU A 97 -14.32 -3.81 -20.09
CA GLU A 97 -13.33 -2.98 -19.41
C GLU A 97 -12.00 -2.98 -20.15
N LEU A 98 -11.48 -4.17 -20.48
CA LEU A 98 -10.22 -4.31 -21.22
C LEU A 98 -10.25 -3.59 -22.57
N ARG A 99 -11.33 -3.72 -23.34
CA ARG A 99 -11.50 -3.02 -24.63
C ARG A 99 -11.52 -1.49 -24.50
N ASN A 100 -11.93 -0.96 -23.35
CA ASN A 100 -12.00 0.49 -23.11
C ASN A 100 -10.74 1.03 -22.42
N ASN A 101 -9.77 0.17 -22.12
CA ASN A 101 -8.49 0.58 -21.57
C ASN A 101 -7.58 1.15 -22.66
N LYS A 102 -7.36 2.46 -22.59
CA LYS A 102 -6.74 3.24 -23.68
C LYS A 102 -5.24 3.00 -23.85
N ILE A 103 -4.55 2.46 -22.84
CA ILE A 103 -3.10 2.23 -22.91
C ILE A 103 -2.77 0.86 -23.48
N LEU A 104 -3.72 -0.09 -23.48
CA LEU A 104 -3.47 -1.46 -23.91
C LEU A 104 -3.28 -1.53 -25.43
N SER A 105 -2.20 -2.16 -25.86
CA SER A 105 -1.99 -2.56 -27.26
C SER A 105 -2.71 -3.88 -27.57
N GLU A 106 -2.88 -4.74 -26.58
CA GLU A 106 -3.59 -6.02 -26.67
C GLU A 106 -4.24 -6.36 -25.32
N SER A 107 -5.31 -7.16 -25.35
CA SER A 107 -5.93 -7.68 -24.13
C SER A 107 -6.20 -9.17 -24.22
N VAL A 108 -6.10 -9.85 -23.08
CA VAL A 108 -6.30 -11.30 -22.94
C VAL A 108 -7.29 -11.55 -21.80
N THR A 109 -8.40 -12.22 -22.11
CA THR A 109 -9.33 -12.68 -21.08
C THR A 109 -8.83 -14.00 -20.49
N HIS A 110 -8.45 -14.00 -19.22
CA HIS A 110 -7.90 -15.19 -18.56
C HIS A 110 -8.18 -15.18 -17.05
N ASP A 111 -8.75 -16.27 -16.55
CA ASP A 111 -9.06 -16.45 -15.13
C ASP A 111 -7.91 -17.11 -14.38
N LEU A 112 -7.11 -16.31 -13.67
CA LEU A 112 -5.97 -16.76 -12.89
C LEU A 112 -6.33 -17.67 -11.71
N ASN A 113 -7.56 -17.54 -11.18
CA ASN A 113 -8.00 -18.36 -10.06
C ASN A 113 -8.36 -19.77 -10.51
N LYS A 114 -8.86 -19.91 -11.75
CA LYS A 114 -9.05 -21.22 -12.38
C LYS A 114 -7.72 -21.82 -12.85
N ASP A 115 -6.98 -21.08 -13.67
CA ASP A 115 -5.69 -21.50 -14.21
C ASP A 115 -4.60 -20.44 -13.93
N PRO A 116 -3.70 -20.67 -12.96
CA PRO A 116 -2.65 -19.70 -12.64
C PRO A 116 -1.56 -19.62 -13.72
N ARG A 117 -1.55 -20.52 -14.71
CA ARG A 117 -0.58 -20.50 -15.80
C ARG A 117 -0.82 -19.32 -16.74
N LEU A 118 0.17 -18.45 -16.89
CA LEU A 118 0.07 -17.30 -17.77
C LEU A 118 0.19 -17.73 -19.24
N PRO A 119 -0.69 -17.27 -20.16
CA PRO A 119 -0.71 -17.68 -21.56
C PRO A 119 0.38 -17.00 -22.41
N PHE A 120 1.56 -16.77 -21.83
CA PHE A 120 2.69 -16.09 -22.47
C PHE A 120 3.96 -16.95 -22.42
N PRO A 121 4.88 -16.80 -23.39
CA PRO A 121 6.15 -17.49 -23.37
C PRO A 121 7.06 -16.97 -22.24
N ASP A 122 8.09 -17.76 -21.92
CA ASP A 122 9.11 -17.39 -20.94
C ASP A 122 9.86 -16.12 -21.38
N ASN A 123 10.27 -15.29 -20.42
CA ASN A 123 11.09 -14.09 -20.65
C ASN A 123 10.53 -13.12 -21.72
N ARG A 124 9.22 -12.92 -21.74
CA ARG A 124 8.53 -12.00 -22.66
C ARG A 124 8.60 -10.55 -22.18
N PHE A 125 8.29 -10.29 -20.91
CA PHE A 125 8.03 -8.94 -20.42
C PHE A 125 9.23 -8.36 -19.67
N ASP A 126 9.42 -7.06 -19.81
CA ASP A 126 10.37 -6.29 -18.98
C ASP A 126 9.75 -5.94 -17.63
N VAL A 127 8.42 -5.74 -17.60
CA VAL A 127 7.66 -5.33 -16.42
C VAL A 127 6.35 -6.09 -16.35
N VAL A 128 6.00 -6.59 -15.17
CA VAL A 128 4.64 -6.99 -14.81
C VAL A 128 4.15 -6.06 -13.71
N VAL A 129 2.98 -5.48 -13.88
CA VAL A 129 2.31 -4.64 -12.88
C VAL A 129 1.05 -5.36 -12.42
N ASN A 130 0.78 -5.37 -11.11
CA ASN A 130 -0.50 -5.81 -10.55
C ASN A 130 -1.02 -4.69 -9.64
N THR A 131 -2.10 -4.03 -10.06
CA THR A 131 -2.64 -2.86 -9.38
C THR A 131 -3.99 -3.18 -8.75
N VAL A 132 -4.06 -3.09 -7.42
CA VAL A 132 -5.27 -3.24 -6.57
C VAL A 132 -6.03 -4.56 -6.84
N SER A 133 -5.29 -5.65 -7.02
CA SER A 133 -5.88 -6.95 -7.39
C SER A 133 -5.29 -8.19 -6.70
N VAL A 134 -4.11 -8.09 -6.06
CA VAL A 134 -3.44 -9.22 -5.39
C VAL A 134 -4.31 -9.90 -4.31
N ASP A 135 -5.22 -9.13 -3.72
CA ASP A 135 -6.14 -9.55 -2.67
C ASP A 135 -7.20 -10.56 -3.11
N TYR A 136 -7.38 -10.74 -4.42
CA TYR A 136 -8.34 -11.68 -5.00
C TYR A 136 -7.71 -13.00 -5.47
N MET A 137 -6.38 -13.15 -5.37
CA MET A 137 -5.68 -14.35 -5.83
C MET A 137 -5.86 -15.51 -4.85
N THR A 138 -6.44 -16.60 -5.33
CA THR A 138 -6.62 -17.85 -4.58
C THR A 138 -5.38 -18.76 -4.60
N LYS A 139 -4.48 -18.54 -5.58
CA LYS A 139 -3.23 -19.29 -5.76
C LYS A 139 -2.02 -18.36 -5.97
N PRO A 140 -1.76 -17.38 -5.09
CA PRO A 140 -0.78 -16.33 -5.36
C PRO A 140 0.65 -16.87 -5.55
N ALA A 141 1.05 -17.91 -4.82
CA ALA A 141 2.38 -18.50 -4.98
C ALA A 141 2.61 -19.13 -6.38
N GLU A 142 1.57 -19.71 -6.99
CA GLU A 142 1.63 -20.25 -8.35
C GLU A 142 1.66 -19.11 -9.39
N VAL A 143 0.82 -18.09 -9.19
CA VAL A 143 0.80 -16.90 -10.06
C VAL A 143 2.14 -16.17 -10.02
N PHE A 144 2.75 -15.96 -8.86
CA PHE A 144 4.05 -15.28 -8.74
C PHE A 144 5.18 -16.07 -9.41
N LYS A 145 5.13 -17.42 -9.39
CA LYS A 145 6.07 -18.26 -10.15
C LYS A 145 5.89 -18.09 -11.66
N GLU A 146 4.65 -17.99 -12.12
CA GLU A 146 4.35 -17.74 -13.54
C GLU A 146 4.74 -16.33 -13.97
N VAL A 147 4.55 -15.32 -13.12
CA VAL A 147 5.08 -13.96 -13.33
C VAL A 147 6.60 -14.00 -13.47
N ALA A 148 7.30 -14.72 -12.59
CA ALA A 148 8.73 -14.91 -12.71
C ALA A 148 9.12 -15.63 -14.01
N ARG A 149 8.33 -16.59 -14.49
CA ARG A 149 8.59 -17.28 -15.76
C ARG A 149 8.50 -16.33 -16.96
N VAL A 150 7.45 -15.51 -17.03
CA VAL A 150 7.21 -14.62 -18.18
C VAL A 150 8.05 -13.34 -18.14
N LEU A 151 8.59 -12.96 -16.99
CA LEU A 151 9.55 -11.84 -16.88
C LEU A 151 10.90 -12.20 -17.47
N LYS A 152 11.54 -11.26 -18.18
CA LYS A 152 12.96 -11.34 -18.54
C LYS A 152 13.83 -11.30 -17.28
N PRO A 153 15.04 -11.89 -17.27
CA PRO A 153 15.99 -11.71 -16.17
C PRO A 153 16.24 -10.22 -15.92
N GLY A 154 16.14 -9.78 -14.67
CA GLY A 154 16.22 -8.37 -14.28
C GLY A 154 14.92 -7.58 -14.48
N GLY A 155 13.84 -8.18 -14.98
CA GLY A 155 12.55 -7.51 -15.17
C GLY A 155 11.80 -7.25 -13.86
N LEU A 156 10.98 -6.20 -13.84
CA LEU A 156 10.23 -5.75 -12.65
C LEU A 156 8.98 -6.58 -12.44
N PHE A 157 8.74 -7.04 -11.22
CA PHE A 157 7.37 -7.29 -10.76
C PHE A 157 6.97 -6.26 -9.71
N LEU A 158 5.94 -5.47 -10.01
CA LEU A 158 5.41 -4.40 -9.17
C LEU A 158 3.99 -4.72 -8.72
N VAL A 159 3.81 -4.99 -7.43
CA VAL A 159 2.50 -5.26 -6.82
C VAL A 159 2.09 -4.05 -6.00
N ILE A 160 0.99 -3.39 -6.40
CA ILE A 160 0.45 -2.19 -5.78
C ILE A 160 -0.92 -2.52 -5.21
N PHE A 161 -1.19 -2.15 -3.97
CA PHE A 161 -2.49 -2.37 -3.34
C PHE A 161 -2.86 -1.25 -2.37
N SER A 162 -4.13 -1.24 -1.98
CA SER A 162 -4.70 -0.32 -1.00
C SER A 162 -5.48 -1.10 0.06
N ASN A 163 -6.23 -0.40 0.90
CA ASN A 163 -7.15 -1.01 1.87
C ASN A 163 -8.59 -1.15 1.33
N ARG A 164 -8.85 -0.68 0.11
CA ARG A 164 -10.10 -0.90 -0.62
C ARG A 164 -10.12 -2.28 -1.24
N MET A 165 -11.21 -3.02 -1.08
CA MET A 165 -11.42 -4.35 -1.65
C MET A 165 -12.92 -4.67 -1.79
N PHE A 166 -13.26 -5.62 -2.65
CA PHE A 166 -14.53 -6.33 -2.60
C PHE A 166 -14.45 -7.44 -1.55
N SER A 167 -15.06 -7.22 -0.38
CA SER A 167 -14.91 -8.13 0.77
C SER A 167 -15.42 -9.54 0.48
N GLU A 168 -16.37 -9.69 -0.43
CA GLU A 168 -16.95 -10.96 -0.85
C GLU A 168 -15.92 -11.85 -1.59
N LYS A 169 -15.08 -11.22 -2.43
CA LYS A 169 -14.10 -11.92 -3.29
C LYS A 169 -12.67 -11.87 -2.76
N ALA A 170 -12.35 -10.97 -1.84
CA ALA A 170 -11.04 -10.94 -1.21
C ALA A 170 -10.81 -12.22 -0.39
N VAL A 171 -9.61 -12.80 -0.47
CA VAL A 171 -9.29 -14.04 0.25
C VAL A 171 -9.23 -13.84 1.76
N LYS A 172 -9.54 -14.88 2.52
CA LYS A 172 -9.70 -14.85 3.98
C LYS A 172 -8.49 -14.24 4.67
N VAL A 173 -7.28 -14.72 4.35
CA VAL A 173 -6.04 -14.23 4.95
C VAL A 173 -5.85 -12.73 4.71
N TRP A 174 -6.26 -12.20 3.56
CA TRP A 174 -6.18 -10.77 3.27
C TRP A 174 -7.17 -9.95 4.09
N ARG A 175 -8.41 -10.44 4.21
CA ARG A 175 -9.48 -9.76 4.98
C ARG A 175 -9.15 -9.71 6.47
N GLU A 176 -8.60 -10.79 7.01
CA GLU A 176 -8.25 -10.92 8.43
C GLU A 176 -6.93 -10.21 8.78
N ALA A 177 -6.06 -10.01 7.80
CA ALA A 177 -4.80 -9.28 7.97
C ALA A 177 -5.01 -7.76 8.11
N GLY A 178 -4.26 -7.17 9.04
CA GLY A 178 -4.01 -5.72 9.10
C GLY A 178 -3.20 -5.23 7.89
N GLU A 179 -3.16 -3.91 7.68
CA GLU A 179 -2.49 -3.32 6.51
C GLU A 179 -0.99 -3.67 6.43
N GLU A 180 -0.30 -3.77 7.57
CA GLU A 180 1.12 -4.17 7.61
C GLU A 180 1.33 -5.66 7.36
N GLU A 181 0.43 -6.50 7.89
CA GLU A 181 0.47 -7.94 7.67
C GLU A 181 0.26 -8.27 6.19
N ARG A 182 -0.54 -7.47 5.47
CA ARG A 182 -0.69 -7.58 4.01
C ARG A 182 0.60 -7.30 3.26
N VAL A 183 1.43 -6.35 3.71
CA VAL A 183 2.76 -6.12 3.13
C VAL A 183 3.63 -7.35 3.32
N LEU A 184 3.70 -7.88 4.56
CA LEU A 184 4.47 -9.09 4.87
C LEU A 184 4.00 -10.31 4.05
N LEU A 185 2.68 -10.44 3.86
CA LEU A 185 2.07 -11.48 3.05
C LEU A 185 2.54 -11.43 1.59
N VAL A 186 2.59 -10.24 0.99
CA VAL A 186 3.09 -10.08 -0.38
C VAL A 186 4.60 -10.32 -0.46
N GLU A 187 5.39 -9.86 0.52
CA GLU A 187 6.81 -10.21 0.61
C GLU A 187 7.04 -11.73 0.67
N ASP A 188 6.19 -12.45 1.41
CA ASP A 188 6.20 -13.90 1.48
C ASP A 188 5.84 -14.54 0.12
N PHE A 189 4.88 -13.99 -0.64
CA PHE A 189 4.60 -14.49 -2.00
C PHE A 189 5.82 -14.38 -2.93
N PHE A 190 6.54 -13.25 -2.88
CA PHE A 190 7.81 -13.07 -3.61
C PHE A 190 8.86 -14.12 -3.18
N LYS A 191 8.97 -14.36 -1.87
CA LYS A 191 9.91 -15.33 -1.31
C LYS A 191 9.59 -16.77 -1.74
N GLU A 192 8.31 -17.17 -1.67
CA GLU A 192 7.84 -18.50 -2.10
C GLU A 192 8.03 -18.75 -3.59
N ALA A 193 7.98 -17.72 -4.42
CA ALA A 193 8.30 -17.84 -5.84
C ALA A 193 9.79 -18.13 -6.09
N GLY A 194 10.69 -17.73 -5.18
CA GLY A 194 12.11 -18.09 -5.17
C GLY A 194 12.98 -17.46 -6.28
N ALA A 195 12.37 -16.79 -7.25
CA ALA A 195 13.01 -16.27 -8.46
C ALA A 195 13.29 -14.76 -8.45
N PHE A 196 12.90 -14.05 -7.39
CA PHE A 196 13.05 -12.61 -7.26
C PHE A 196 14.16 -12.23 -6.29
N GLU A 197 14.78 -11.07 -6.52
CA GLU A 197 15.64 -10.40 -5.55
C GLU A 197 14.87 -10.05 -4.27
N LYS A 198 15.57 -9.51 -3.26
CA LYS A 198 14.93 -9.10 -2.02
C LYS A 198 13.86 -8.02 -2.34
N PRO A 199 12.59 -8.23 -1.96
CA PRO A 199 11.55 -7.23 -2.20
C PRO A 199 11.86 -5.90 -1.51
N THR A 200 11.51 -4.83 -2.20
CA THR A 200 11.50 -3.47 -1.67
C THR A 200 10.05 -3.05 -1.45
N VAL A 201 9.82 -2.25 -0.40
CA VAL A 201 8.49 -1.79 -0.02
C VAL A 201 8.42 -0.26 -0.06
N PHE A 202 7.33 0.24 -0.64
CA PHE A 202 6.93 1.64 -0.57
C PHE A 202 5.60 1.77 0.17
N LEU A 203 5.47 2.85 0.95
CA LEU A 203 4.26 3.22 1.68
C LEU A 203 3.91 4.69 1.41
N SER A 204 2.62 4.96 1.22
CA SER A 204 2.05 6.30 1.27
C SER A 204 0.75 6.25 2.07
N LYS A 205 0.75 6.80 3.29
CA LYS A 205 -0.39 6.75 4.21
C LYS A 205 -0.63 8.08 4.92
N GLY A 206 -1.87 8.30 5.36
CA GLY A 206 -2.22 9.41 6.24
C GLY A 206 -2.29 10.78 5.56
N LYS A 207 -2.17 10.82 4.23
CA LYS A 207 -2.29 12.06 3.45
C LYS A 207 -3.74 12.56 3.45
N PRO A 208 -3.98 13.88 3.38
CA PRO A 208 -5.34 14.41 3.30
C PRO A 208 -6.08 13.94 2.05
N ARG A 209 -7.33 13.52 2.22
CA ARG A 209 -8.22 13.16 1.12
C ARG A 209 -8.55 14.41 0.28
N PRO A 210 -8.56 14.32 -1.07
CA PRO A 210 -9.05 15.38 -1.94
C PRO A 210 -10.47 15.83 -1.55
N LYS A 211 -10.73 17.15 -1.58
CA LYS A 211 -12.00 17.72 -1.09
C LYS A 211 -13.21 17.37 -1.96
N ASP A 212 -12.96 17.06 -3.21
CA ASP A 212 -13.92 16.68 -4.24
C ASP A 212 -14.19 15.16 -4.30
N ASP A 213 -13.46 14.36 -3.50
CA ASP A 213 -13.72 12.92 -3.41
C ASP A 213 -15.06 12.61 -2.72
N LYS A 214 -15.74 11.55 -3.18
CA LYS A 214 -17.05 11.11 -2.66
C LYS A 214 -17.06 10.80 -1.17
N TYR A 215 -15.92 10.45 -0.57
CA TYR A 215 -15.79 10.16 0.86
C TYR A 215 -15.16 11.31 1.67
N ALA A 216 -14.90 12.48 1.07
CA ALA A 216 -14.26 13.61 1.73
C ALA A 216 -14.99 14.05 3.02
N HIS A 217 -16.32 13.98 3.02
CA HIS A 217 -17.18 14.34 4.16
C HIS A 217 -16.99 13.47 5.41
N LEU A 218 -16.41 12.27 5.28
CA LEU A 218 -16.19 11.35 6.40
C LEU A 218 -14.98 11.74 7.26
N GLY A 219 -14.18 12.74 6.84
CA GLY A 219 -12.98 13.16 7.55
C GLY A 219 -11.91 12.06 7.66
N ILE A 220 -11.93 11.09 6.74
CA ILE A 220 -10.93 10.02 6.66
C ILE A 220 -9.78 10.44 5.72
N PRO A 221 -8.55 9.94 5.93
CA PRO A 221 -7.43 10.18 5.01
C PRO A 221 -7.71 9.70 3.58
N SER A 222 -6.84 10.13 2.67
CA SER A 222 -6.72 9.53 1.33
C SER A 222 -6.41 8.04 1.46
N ASP A 223 -6.87 7.27 0.48
CA ASP A 223 -6.66 5.83 0.39
C ASP A 223 -5.15 5.54 0.44
N PRO A 224 -4.67 4.71 1.39
CA PRO A 224 -3.26 4.42 1.50
C PRO A 224 -2.80 3.59 0.29
N ILE A 225 -1.57 3.82 -0.14
CA ILE A 225 -0.92 3.04 -1.19
C ILE A 225 0.25 2.28 -0.59
N TYR A 226 0.26 0.98 -0.85
CA TYR A 226 1.35 0.07 -0.56
C TYR A 226 1.87 -0.47 -1.88
N ALA A 227 3.19 -0.55 -2.03
CA ALA A 227 3.79 -1.28 -3.14
C ALA A 227 4.89 -2.20 -2.64
N VAL A 228 4.88 -3.44 -3.11
CA VAL A 228 5.94 -4.43 -2.89
C VAL A 228 6.44 -4.86 -4.25
N TYR A 229 7.74 -4.72 -4.48
CA TYR A 229 8.31 -4.94 -5.80
C TYR A 229 9.72 -5.53 -5.72
N ALA A 230 10.08 -6.29 -6.74
CA ALA A 230 11.39 -6.89 -6.88
C ALA A 230 11.72 -7.13 -8.35
N ASP A 231 13.01 -7.13 -8.65
CA ASP A 231 13.50 -7.60 -9.94
C ASP A 231 13.63 -9.13 -9.95
N LYS A 232 13.36 -9.73 -11.10
CA LYS A 232 13.69 -11.14 -11.34
C LYS A 232 15.21 -11.31 -11.30
N LYS A 233 15.69 -12.33 -10.60
CA LYS A 233 17.13 -12.66 -10.54
C LYS A 233 17.72 -12.90 -11.94
N GLY A 234 19.03 -12.66 -12.07
CA GLY A 234 19.78 -12.91 -13.29
C GLY A 234 19.76 -11.75 -14.29
N GLY A 235 19.36 -10.56 -13.86
CA GLY A 235 19.52 -9.33 -14.64
C GLY A 235 20.98 -8.97 -14.89
N ASP A 236 21.20 -8.05 -15.83
CA ASP A 236 22.52 -7.49 -16.11
C ASP A 236 23.09 -6.81 -14.85
N PRO A 237 24.24 -7.25 -14.31
CA PRO A 237 24.87 -6.60 -13.15
C PRO A 237 25.30 -5.15 -13.39
N LEU A 238 25.41 -4.72 -14.66
CA LEU A 238 25.70 -3.32 -15.02
C LEU A 238 24.45 -2.43 -14.98
N ARG A 239 23.25 -3.03 -14.91
CA ARG A 239 22.02 -2.29 -14.71
C ARG A 239 22.06 -1.63 -13.34
N GLY A 240 21.91 -0.31 -13.31
CA GLY A 240 21.78 0.44 -12.07
C GLY A 240 20.57 -0.03 -11.25
N ALA A 241 20.63 0.15 -9.93
CA ALA A 241 19.50 -0.09 -9.06
C ALA A 241 18.29 0.77 -9.50
N ARG A 242 17.08 0.26 -9.28
CA ARG A 242 15.87 1.05 -9.53
C ARG A 242 15.88 2.34 -8.69
N PRO A 243 15.34 3.45 -9.21
CA PRO A 243 15.30 4.69 -8.46
C PRO A 243 14.58 4.52 -7.13
N GLU A 244 15.09 5.17 -6.08
CA GLU A 244 14.39 5.26 -4.81
C GLU A 244 13.24 6.27 -4.95
N LEU A 245 12.00 5.82 -4.71
CA LEU A 245 10.85 6.71 -4.75
C LEU A 245 10.70 7.43 -3.41
N MET A 246 10.96 8.73 -3.42
CA MET A 246 10.57 9.63 -2.33
C MET A 246 9.35 10.47 -2.73
N VAL A 247 8.25 10.33 -1.99
CA VAL A 247 7.07 11.19 -2.13
C VAL A 247 6.96 12.08 -0.89
N SER A 248 7.61 13.24 -0.91
CA SER A 248 7.50 14.21 0.19
C SER A 248 6.15 14.91 0.16
N TYR A 249 5.45 14.90 1.30
CA TYR A 249 4.24 15.70 1.48
C TYR A 249 4.58 17.11 2.01
N GLY A 250 4.20 18.12 1.22
CA GLY A 250 4.44 19.54 1.51
C GLY A 250 5.92 19.92 1.48
N GLU A 251 6.19 21.20 1.24
CA GLU A 251 7.57 21.70 1.28
C GLU A 251 8.14 21.62 2.71
N PRO A 252 9.43 21.27 2.86
CA PRO A 252 10.13 21.48 4.12
C PRO A 252 10.12 22.96 4.48
N LEU A 253 9.79 23.27 5.72
CA LEU A 253 9.92 24.63 6.23
C LEU A 253 11.41 24.92 6.42
N ASP A 254 11.88 26.10 6.02
CA ASP A 254 13.25 26.51 6.29
C ASP A 254 13.51 26.60 7.81
N GLN A 255 14.75 26.30 8.19
CA GLN A 255 15.13 26.15 9.59
C GLN A 255 14.94 27.44 10.39
N GLU A 256 15.25 28.60 9.79
CA GLU A 256 15.11 29.90 10.45
C GLU A 256 13.64 30.22 10.76
N THR A 257 12.74 30.00 9.79
CA THR A 257 11.30 30.19 9.98
C THR A 257 10.75 29.20 11.01
N PHE A 258 11.19 27.95 10.99
CA PHE A 258 10.80 26.96 11.99
C PHE A 258 11.20 27.41 13.40
N GLU A 259 12.45 27.79 13.61
CA GLU A 259 12.97 28.24 14.91
C GLU A 259 12.28 29.52 15.39
N ALA A 260 12.01 30.46 14.51
CA ALA A 260 11.28 31.68 14.83
C ALA A 260 9.85 31.37 15.31
N ARG A 261 9.14 30.47 14.61
CA ARG A 261 7.79 30.04 15.01
C ARG A 261 7.83 29.23 16.31
N GLN A 262 8.84 28.39 16.50
CA GLN A 262 9.02 27.61 17.72
C GLN A 262 9.24 28.52 18.93
N LYS A 263 10.07 29.57 18.81
CA LYS A 263 10.25 30.57 19.88
C LYS A 263 8.97 31.36 20.19
N ALA A 264 8.12 31.56 19.20
CA ALA A 264 6.84 32.26 19.34
C ALA A 264 5.69 31.37 19.86
N ILE A 265 5.91 30.05 19.98
CA ILE A 265 4.83 29.09 20.28
C ILE A 265 4.12 29.38 21.60
N LYS A 266 4.86 29.81 22.63
CA LYS A 266 4.30 30.11 23.97
C LYS A 266 3.27 31.23 23.98
N HIS A 267 3.38 32.15 23.03
CA HIS A 267 2.47 33.30 22.92
C HIS A 267 1.39 33.09 21.86
N THR A 268 1.72 32.34 20.81
CA THR A 268 0.83 32.15 19.66
C THR A 268 -0.03 30.90 19.77
N LEU A 269 0.46 29.88 20.50
CA LEU A 269 -0.08 28.52 20.55
C LEU A 269 -0.36 27.96 19.14
N ARG A 270 0.50 28.31 18.18
CA ARG A 270 0.42 27.86 16.79
C ARG A 270 1.52 26.87 16.48
N CYS A 271 1.18 25.80 15.78
CA CYS A 271 2.14 24.78 15.40
C CYS A 271 3.24 25.39 14.50
N PRO A 272 4.54 25.29 14.85
CA PRO A 272 5.62 25.81 14.01
C PRO A 272 5.65 25.22 12.60
N HIS A 273 5.22 23.96 12.42
CA HIS A 273 5.26 23.30 11.11
C HIS A 273 4.17 23.74 10.14
N CYS A 274 2.94 23.97 10.61
CA CYS A 274 1.81 24.31 9.73
C CYS A 274 1.12 25.65 10.04
N GLY A 275 1.47 26.31 11.13
CA GLY A 275 0.90 27.60 11.55
C GLY A 275 -0.51 27.52 12.15
N GLU A 276 -1.14 26.35 12.17
CA GLU A 276 -2.48 26.15 12.74
C GLU A 276 -2.48 26.30 14.26
N LYS A 277 -3.61 26.79 14.80
CA LYS A 277 -3.80 26.87 16.26
C LYS A 277 -3.80 25.45 16.84
N MET A 278 -3.01 25.24 17.87
CA MET A 278 -2.96 23.98 18.61
C MET A 278 -4.07 23.95 19.65
N LEU A 279 -4.57 22.74 19.92
CA LEU A 279 -5.66 22.54 20.88
C LEU A 279 -5.08 22.09 22.22
N LYS A 280 -5.74 22.51 23.30
CA LYS A 280 -5.39 22.13 24.65
C LYS A 280 -5.84 20.69 24.87
N TRP A 281 -4.91 19.86 25.32
CA TRP A 281 -5.10 18.44 25.51
C TRP A 281 -4.82 18.10 26.98
N ALA A 282 -5.82 17.53 27.66
CA ALA A 282 -5.66 17.07 29.03
C ALA A 282 -4.74 15.85 29.06
N VAL A 283 -3.71 15.91 29.90
CA VAL A 283 -2.86 14.74 30.17
C VAL A 283 -3.72 13.72 30.91
N PRO A 284 -3.88 12.49 30.41
CA PRO A 284 -4.66 11.48 31.09
C PRO A 284 -4.06 11.14 32.45
N ASP A 285 -4.89 11.16 33.48
CA ASP A 285 -4.53 10.60 34.78
C ASP A 285 -4.29 9.09 34.62
N ASN A 286 -3.03 8.68 34.66
CA ASN A 286 -2.67 7.27 34.74
C ASN A 286 -2.39 6.91 36.21
N PRO A 287 -3.29 6.14 36.86
CA PRO A 287 -3.15 5.79 38.28
C PRO A 287 -1.98 4.84 38.56
N PHE A 288 -1.34 4.28 37.53
CA PHE A 288 -0.23 3.35 37.65
C PHE A 288 1.14 3.99 37.38
N GLU A 289 1.20 5.09 36.60
CA GLU A 289 2.44 5.82 36.28
C GLU A 289 2.14 7.30 35.98
N VAL A 290 2.70 8.24 36.74
CA VAL A 290 2.72 9.66 36.36
C VAL A 290 3.79 9.84 35.30
N THR A 291 3.37 10.03 34.05
CA THR A 291 4.29 10.18 32.90
C THR A 291 4.66 11.62 32.61
N TRP A 292 3.86 12.58 33.08
CA TRP A 292 4.05 14.01 32.85
C TRP A 292 3.68 14.81 34.11
N ASP A 293 4.45 15.85 34.40
CA ASP A 293 4.31 16.65 35.63
C ASP A 293 3.23 17.74 35.54
N ASN A 294 2.48 17.79 34.44
CA ASN A 294 1.59 18.90 34.08
C ASN A 294 0.19 18.42 33.67
N ASP A 295 -0.83 19.22 33.96
CA ASP A 295 -2.24 18.84 33.75
C ASP A 295 -2.65 18.81 32.27
N PHE A 296 -1.98 19.61 31.43
CA PHE A 296 -2.32 19.72 30.01
C PHE A 296 -1.12 20.09 29.15
N MET A 297 -1.21 19.69 27.88
CA MET A 297 -0.29 20.06 26.81
C MET A 297 -1.06 20.77 25.70
N TYR A 298 -0.35 21.32 24.71
CA TYR A 298 -0.97 21.74 23.45
C TYR A 298 -0.50 20.86 22.31
N ILE A 299 -1.43 20.33 21.49
CA ILE A 299 -1.11 19.41 20.39
C ILE A 299 -1.62 19.95 19.06
N CYS A 300 -0.84 19.77 18.01
CA CYS A 300 -1.25 20.04 16.63
C CYS A 300 -2.16 18.92 16.09
N PHE A 301 -3.47 19.15 16.07
CA PHE A 301 -4.47 18.23 15.52
C PHE A 301 -4.83 18.48 14.04
N ASN A 302 -4.02 19.28 13.32
CA ASN A 302 -4.17 19.45 11.88
C ASN A 302 -3.68 18.19 11.13
N ASP A 303 -4.61 17.45 10.52
CA ASP A 303 -4.31 16.22 9.76
C ASP A 303 -3.59 16.49 8.42
N ALA A 304 -3.54 17.75 7.98
CA ALA A 304 -2.74 18.19 6.85
C ALA A 304 -1.39 18.81 7.28
N CYS A 305 -1.02 18.74 8.57
CA CYS A 305 0.26 19.25 9.03
C CYS A 305 1.41 18.45 8.38
N PRO A 306 2.37 19.09 7.67
CA PRO A 306 3.42 18.36 6.99
C PRO A 306 4.31 17.52 7.92
N TYR A 307 4.47 17.96 9.18
CA TYR A 307 5.19 17.19 10.20
C TYR A 307 4.49 15.86 10.54
N TYR A 308 3.16 15.89 10.66
CA TYR A 308 2.35 14.70 10.90
C TYR A 308 2.27 13.81 9.66
N VAL A 309 2.05 14.36 8.47
CA VAL A 309 1.91 13.53 7.27
C VAL A 309 3.24 12.85 6.92
N ARG A 310 4.37 13.58 6.96
CA ARG A 310 5.70 13.00 6.73
C ARG A 310 6.16 12.05 7.85
N GLY A 311 5.56 12.14 9.03
CA GLY A 311 5.85 11.24 10.14
C GLY A 311 5.53 9.78 9.83
N TRP A 312 4.51 9.50 9.01
CA TRP A 312 4.20 8.12 8.56
C TRP A 312 5.38 7.49 7.81
N ASP A 313 5.93 8.22 6.84
CA ASP A 313 7.04 7.76 6.00
C ASP A 313 8.35 7.67 6.81
N PHE A 314 8.57 8.62 7.73
CA PHE A 314 9.73 8.60 8.63
C PHE A 314 9.70 7.40 9.57
N MET A 315 8.59 7.21 10.29
CA MET A 315 8.45 6.13 11.26
C MET A 315 8.55 4.75 10.60
N TYR A 316 7.99 4.60 9.40
CA TYR A 316 8.13 3.37 8.62
C TYR A 316 9.59 3.02 8.30
N ARG A 317 10.39 4.01 7.86
CA ARG A 317 11.81 3.82 7.54
C ARG A 317 12.67 3.49 8.76
N GLU A 318 12.33 4.06 9.92
CA GLU A 318 12.99 3.76 11.19
C GLU A 318 12.55 2.41 11.79
N GLY A 319 11.63 1.68 11.14
CA GLY A 319 11.13 0.39 11.60
C GLY A 319 9.95 0.46 12.56
N ASN A 320 9.49 1.67 12.92
CA ASN A 320 8.31 1.89 13.76
C ASN A 320 7.05 1.96 12.90
N ARG A 321 6.64 0.81 12.35
CA ARG A 321 5.49 0.71 11.45
C ARG A 321 4.18 1.10 12.16
N GLY A 322 3.23 1.63 11.39
CA GLY A 322 1.84 1.82 11.86
C GLY A 322 1.56 3.06 12.67
N SER A 323 2.54 3.96 12.79
CA SER A 323 2.39 5.21 13.52
C SER A 323 2.96 6.40 12.77
N SER A 324 2.45 7.57 13.11
CA SER A 324 3.11 8.85 12.87
C SER A 324 3.30 9.55 14.22
N TYR A 325 3.66 10.83 14.22
CA TYR A 325 3.72 11.67 15.40
C TYR A 325 3.12 13.04 15.13
N ARG A 326 2.60 13.66 16.18
CA ARG A 326 2.17 15.06 16.18
C ARG A 326 3.14 15.89 16.99
N LEU A 327 3.17 17.19 16.69
CA LEU A 327 3.87 18.13 17.55
C LEU A 327 3.03 18.36 18.81
N MET A 328 3.67 18.17 19.96
CA MET A 328 3.17 18.51 21.29
C MET A 328 4.05 19.61 21.90
N TYR A 329 3.43 20.54 22.62
CA TYR A 329 4.10 21.62 23.34
C TYR A 329 3.75 21.55 24.82
N ASN A 330 4.80 21.55 25.65
CA ASN A 330 4.71 21.63 27.10
C ASN A 330 4.83 23.11 27.53
N PRO A 331 3.75 23.72 28.06
CA PRO A 331 3.76 25.13 28.45
C PRO A 331 4.58 25.41 29.73
N GLU A 332 4.75 24.43 30.63
CA GLU A 332 5.51 24.61 31.87
C GLU A 332 7.02 24.58 31.63
N LYS A 333 7.48 23.69 30.74
CA LYS A 333 8.90 23.51 30.40
C LYS A 333 9.32 24.34 29.18
N ASP A 334 8.39 25.06 28.56
CA ASP A 334 8.57 25.83 27.32
C ASP A 334 9.30 25.03 26.21
N CYS A 335 8.86 23.79 25.97
CA CYS A 335 9.51 22.89 25.01
C CYS A 335 8.53 22.14 24.11
N CYS A 336 8.96 21.85 22.88
CA CYS A 336 8.22 21.03 21.92
C CYS A 336 8.78 19.61 21.89
N MET A 337 7.90 18.62 21.68
CA MET A 337 8.29 17.22 21.52
C MET A 337 7.32 16.47 20.60
N PRO A 338 7.76 15.39 19.95
CA PRO A 338 6.85 14.52 19.22
C PRO A 338 5.98 13.72 20.20
N ILE A 339 4.73 13.49 19.84
CA ILE A 339 3.86 12.49 20.46
C ILE A 339 3.42 11.46 19.41
N PRO A 340 3.74 10.17 19.55
CA PRO A 340 3.36 9.16 18.57
C PRO A 340 1.84 8.97 18.54
N VAL A 341 1.30 8.77 17.34
CA VAL A 341 -0.13 8.55 17.10
C VAL A 341 -0.33 7.39 16.10
N PRO A 342 -1.12 6.36 16.44
CA PRO A 342 -1.40 5.24 15.53
C PRO A 342 -2.48 5.56 14.50
N THR A 343 -3.26 6.64 14.70
CA THR A 343 -4.34 7.05 13.77
C THR A 343 -4.55 8.57 13.79
N PRO A 344 -5.22 9.14 12.77
CA PRO A 344 -5.63 10.55 12.81
C PRO A 344 -6.53 10.91 14.00
N ARG A 345 -7.26 9.93 14.55
CA ARG A 345 -8.21 10.12 15.66
C ARG A 345 -7.58 10.04 17.04
N ALA A 346 -6.39 9.45 17.15
CA ALA A 346 -5.72 9.27 18.43
C ALA A 346 -5.57 10.60 19.18
N LEU A 347 -5.73 10.55 20.51
CA LEU A 347 -5.61 11.66 21.46
C LEU A 347 -6.75 12.69 21.40
N ARG A 348 -7.67 12.60 20.43
CA ARG A 348 -8.73 13.61 20.27
C ARG A 348 -9.77 13.56 21.39
N GLU A 349 -9.90 12.43 22.07
CA GLU A 349 -10.81 12.19 23.19
C GLU A 349 -10.52 13.06 24.42
N SER A 350 -9.27 13.53 24.59
CA SER A 350 -8.87 14.39 25.72
C SER A 350 -8.65 15.86 25.32
N ILE A 351 -9.19 16.30 24.18
CA ILE A 351 -9.21 17.72 23.81
C ILE A 351 -10.17 18.46 24.75
N ILE A 352 -9.67 19.51 25.40
CA ILE A 352 -10.45 20.32 26.36
C ILE A 352 -10.67 21.77 25.93
N GLU A 353 -9.89 22.28 24.97
CA GLU A 353 -10.05 23.65 24.40
C GLU A 353 -9.48 23.77 22.98
#